data_AF-A0A1Y0GY61-F1
#
_entry.id   AF-A0A1Y0GY61-F1
#
_cell.length_a   1.000
_cell.length_b   1.000
_cell.length_c   1.000
_cell.angle_alpha   90.00
_cell.angle_beta   90.00
_cell.angle_gamma   90.00
#
_symmetry.space_group_name_H-M   'P 1'
#
loop_
_entity.id
_entity.type
_entity.pdbx_description
1 polymer ?
#
loop_
_entity_poly.entity_id
_entity_poly.type
_entity_poly.pdbx_seq_one_letter_code
_entity_poly.pdbx_strand_id
1 'polypeptide(L)'
;MNSLRNMVHDYLKENNGLNDEELAYALRQYVPSTQAVSLICRQLETEGVLKRIKRVGKPHGNYVITDESQLVPVDVSPTLAITLPTDDELPDIPKGQEHVKELLKLGFKWVGDFTLTDNTPTFFVGESNDINDILLVLTIDGAVVYIQNSPRSLGQTLATISGNSPPAHLQRYNTYLRATLQRGRHVQIYILKDPGGLKYTDFRISLCSGLFPTLMEHFRPVWNKNVNDVLAA
;
A
#
# COMPACT_ATOMS: atom_id res chain seq x y z
N MET A 1 12.61 -23.89 21.79
CA MET A 1 12.44 -22.63 21.03
C MET A 1 13.41 -22.66 19.87
N ASN A 2 12.92 -22.74 18.63
CA ASN A 2 13.82 -22.64 17.48
C ASN A 2 14.35 -21.21 17.39
N SER A 3 15.68 -21.07 17.28
CA SER A 3 16.30 -19.77 17.07
C SER A 3 15.78 -19.15 15.77
N LEU A 4 15.58 -17.83 15.76
CA LEU A 4 15.13 -17.06 14.58
C LEU A 4 15.94 -17.39 13.32
N ARG A 5 17.23 -17.65 13.51
CA ARG A 5 18.15 -18.15 12.49
C ARG A 5 17.70 -19.45 11.83
N ASN A 6 17.36 -20.45 12.63
CA ASN A 6 16.95 -21.77 12.11
C ASN A 6 15.60 -21.67 11.39
N MET A 7 14.69 -20.83 11.90
CA MET A 7 13.40 -20.58 11.24
C MET A 7 13.57 -19.95 9.86
N VAL A 8 14.43 -18.92 9.73
CA VAL A 8 14.75 -18.31 8.44
C VAL A 8 15.38 -19.33 7.48
N HIS A 9 16.35 -20.10 7.96
CA HIS A 9 17.04 -21.08 7.14
C HIS A 9 16.14 -22.21 6.65
N ASP A 10 15.38 -22.84 7.56
CA ASP A 10 14.51 -23.97 7.21
C ASP A 10 13.34 -23.53 6.32
N TYR A 11 12.82 -22.31 6.52
CA TYR A 11 11.79 -21.76 5.64
C TYR A 11 12.32 -21.51 4.21
N LEU A 12 13.54 -21.00 4.08
CA LEU A 12 14.15 -20.75 2.77
C LEU A 12 14.55 -22.04 2.02
N LYS A 13 14.76 -23.18 2.72
CA LYS A 13 14.98 -24.47 2.03
C LYS A 13 13.83 -24.86 1.11
N GLU A 14 12.60 -24.56 1.54
CA GLU A 14 11.38 -24.86 0.79
C GLU A 14 10.91 -23.67 -0.06
N ASN A 15 11.33 -22.45 0.29
CA ASN A 15 10.86 -21.20 -0.31
C ASN A 15 12.04 -20.31 -0.73
N ASN A 16 12.91 -20.84 -1.59
CA ASN A 16 14.07 -20.13 -2.08
C ASN A 16 13.69 -18.92 -2.93
N GLY A 17 14.52 -17.89 -2.89
CA GLY A 17 14.25 -16.68 -3.65
C GLY A 17 13.12 -15.86 -3.05
N LEU A 18 13.16 -15.63 -1.73
CA LEU A 18 12.41 -14.56 -1.06
C LEU A 18 13.35 -13.42 -0.64
N ASN A 19 12.89 -12.18 -0.80
CA ASN A 19 13.58 -10.99 -0.30
C ASN A 19 13.32 -10.79 1.20
N ASP A 20 14.03 -9.86 1.83
CA ASP A 20 13.97 -9.66 3.28
C ASP A 20 12.56 -9.28 3.77
N GLU A 21 11.78 -8.56 2.96
CA GLU A 21 10.39 -8.17 3.28
C GLU A 21 9.42 -9.34 3.10
N GLU A 22 9.54 -10.09 2.01
CA GLU A 22 8.75 -11.30 1.75
C GLU A 22 8.96 -12.34 2.85
N LEU A 23 10.20 -12.50 3.29
CA LEU A 23 10.59 -13.43 4.34
C LEU A 23 10.12 -12.97 5.73
N ALA A 24 10.21 -11.66 6.02
CA ALA A 24 9.65 -11.09 7.25
C ALA A 24 8.13 -11.24 7.32
N TYR A 25 7.45 -11.11 6.19
CA TYR A 25 6.02 -11.32 6.09
C TYR A 25 5.64 -12.79 6.33
N ALA A 26 6.34 -13.73 5.69
CA ALA A 26 6.10 -15.16 5.87
C ALA A 26 6.30 -15.63 7.32
N LEU A 27 7.25 -15.02 8.02
CA LEU A 27 7.60 -15.36 9.39
C LEU A 27 7.03 -14.39 10.44
N ARG A 28 6.02 -13.59 10.10
CA ARG A 28 5.48 -12.51 10.96
C ARG A 28 5.00 -12.93 12.35
N GLN A 29 4.64 -14.22 12.52
CA GLN A 29 4.24 -14.77 13.82
C GLN A 29 5.45 -15.04 14.75
N TYR A 30 6.65 -15.02 14.19
CA TYR A 30 7.90 -15.43 14.84
C TYR A 30 8.99 -14.36 14.77
N VAL A 31 8.93 -13.43 13.82
CA VAL A 31 9.92 -12.37 13.62
C VAL A 31 9.31 -10.99 13.90
N PRO A 32 9.98 -10.13 14.70
CA PRO A 32 9.43 -8.84 15.09
C PRO A 32 9.54 -7.75 14.01
N SER A 33 10.45 -7.86 13.04
CA SER A 33 10.62 -6.84 11.99
C SER A 33 11.44 -7.30 10.78
N THR A 34 11.27 -6.61 9.65
CA THR A 34 12.09 -6.75 8.43
C THR A 34 13.58 -6.51 8.69
N GLN A 35 13.92 -5.60 9.60
CA GLN A 35 15.32 -5.33 9.98
C GLN A 35 15.98 -6.55 10.63
N ALA A 36 15.24 -7.27 11.48
CA ALA A 36 15.74 -8.49 12.12
C ALA A 36 16.01 -9.60 11.08
N VAL A 37 15.13 -9.75 10.09
CA VAL A 37 15.34 -10.68 8.96
C VAL A 37 16.57 -10.29 8.15
N SER A 38 16.69 -9.02 7.76
CA SER A 38 17.81 -8.55 6.94
C SER A 38 19.16 -8.80 7.63
N LEU A 39 19.24 -8.60 8.94
CA LEU A 39 20.45 -8.86 9.72
C LEU A 39 20.83 -10.35 9.69
N ILE A 40 19.85 -11.24 9.89
CA ILE A 40 20.06 -12.69 9.87
C ILE A 40 20.45 -13.18 8.48
N CYS A 41 19.80 -12.69 7.42
CA CYS A 41 20.13 -13.06 6.05
C CYS A 41 21.57 -12.66 5.67
N ARG A 42 22.03 -11.47 6.10
CA ARG A 42 23.43 -11.04 5.91
C ARG A 42 24.42 -11.90 6.69
N GLN A 43 24.06 -12.29 7.91
CA GLN A 43 24.90 -13.18 8.71
C GLN A 43 25.04 -14.55 8.05
N LEU A 44 23.92 -15.15 7.63
CA LEU A 44 23.91 -16.45 6.92
C LEU A 44 24.61 -16.39 5.55
N GLU A 45 24.60 -15.23 4.88
CA GLU A 45 25.38 -15.01 3.65
C GLU A 45 26.89 -14.99 3.94
N THR A 46 27.30 -14.31 5.02
CA THR A 46 28.71 -14.26 5.44
C THR A 46 29.24 -15.64 5.85
N GLU A 47 28.37 -16.47 6.43
CA GLU A 47 28.66 -17.86 6.81
C GLU A 47 28.62 -18.85 5.63
N GLY A 48 28.28 -18.39 4.41
CA GLY A 48 28.21 -19.24 3.23
C GLY A 48 27.02 -20.20 3.19
N VAL A 49 25.97 -19.92 3.97
CA VAL A 49 24.74 -20.73 4.04
C VAL A 49 23.69 -20.23 3.04
N LEU A 50 23.64 -18.91 2.83
CA LEU A 50 22.75 -18.26 1.87
C LEU A 50 23.57 -17.50 0.82
N LYS A 51 22.97 -17.28 -0.36
CA LYS A 51 23.46 -16.34 -1.37
C LYS A 51 22.38 -15.34 -1.70
N ARG A 52 22.73 -14.05 -1.76
CA ARG A 52 21.80 -13.00 -2.17
C ARG A 52 22.01 -12.67 -3.63
N ILE A 53 20.95 -12.84 -4.43
CA ILE A 53 21.01 -12.65 -5.87
C ILE A 53 20.06 -11.51 -6.27
N LYS A 54 20.57 -10.58 -7.08
CA LYS A 54 19.79 -9.47 -7.62
C LYS A 54 18.79 -9.99 -8.64
N ARG A 55 17.52 -9.63 -8.47
CA ARG A 55 16.43 -10.02 -9.37
C ARG A 55 16.18 -8.95 -10.43
N VAL A 56 15.67 -9.36 -11.59
CA VAL A 56 15.27 -8.43 -12.64
C VAL A 56 14.09 -7.59 -12.11
N GLY A 57 14.30 -6.27 -12.00
CA GLY A 57 13.26 -5.32 -11.56
C GLY A 57 12.77 -5.46 -10.12
N LYS A 58 13.42 -6.29 -9.28
CA LYS A 58 13.01 -6.56 -7.89
C LYS A 58 14.19 -6.50 -6.91
N PRO A 59 13.93 -6.35 -5.59
CA PRO A 59 14.96 -6.43 -4.56
C PRO A 59 15.75 -7.74 -4.64
N HIS A 60 16.97 -7.73 -4.09
CA HIS A 60 17.74 -8.96 -3.90
C HIS A 60 16.91 -9.94 -3.09
N GLY A 61 17.04 -11.23 -3.38
CA GLY A 61 16.68 -12.15 -2.32
C GLY A 61 17.50 -13.39 -2.24
N ASN A 62 17.04 -14.23 -1.34
CA ASN A 62 17.87 -15.06 -0.52
C ASN A 62 17.69 -16.52 -0.96
N TYR A 63 18.80 -17.19 -1.24
CA TYR A 63 18.84 -18.56 -1.76
C TYR A 63 19.74 -19.42 -0.87
N VAL A 64 19.23 -20.53 -0.33
CA VAL A 64 20.00 -21.53 0.41
C VAL A 64 20.95 -22.24 -0.53
N ILE A 65 22.22 -22.30 -0.12
CA ILE A 65 23.26 -23.01 -0.83
C ILE A 65 23.16 -24.48 -0.40
N THR A 66 22.47 -25.30 -1.19
CA THR A 66 22.49 -26.77 -1.11
C THR A 66 23.38 -27.30 -2.25
N ASP A 67 24.40 -28.10 -1.92
CA ASP A 67 25.50 -28.59 -2.78
C ASP A 67 25.40 -28.37 -4.31
N GLU A 68 26.31 -27.51 -4.78
CA GLU A 68 26.96 -27.31 -6.10
C GLU A 68 26.26 -27.54 -7.45
N SER A 69 24.97 -27.87 -7.58
CA SER A 69 24.43 -28.24 -8.90
C SER A 69 23.12 -27.62 -9.37
N GLN A 70 22.50 -26.68 -8.65
CA GLN A 70 21.29 -26.00 -9.14
C GLN A 70 21.24 -24.50 -8.79
N LEU A 71 22.11 -23.70 -9.40
CA LEU A 71 21.89 -22.25 -9.57
C LEU A 71 21.34 -21.98 -10.97
N VAL A 72 20.17 -22.54 -11.27
CA VAL A 72 19.35 -22.02 -12.36
C VAL A 72 18.44 -20.96 -11.75
N PRO A 73 18.37 -19.73 -12.30
CA PRO A 73 17.31 -18.81 -11.93
C PRO A 73 16.00 -19.44 -12.41
N VAL A 74 15.38 -20.23 -11.56
CA VAL A 74 14.00 -20.64 -11.79
C VAL A 74 13.20 -19.37 -11.59
N ASP A 75 12.59 -18.91 -12.68
CA ASP A 75 11.54 -17.91 -12.68
C ASP A 75 10.29 -18.55 -12.03
N VAL A 76 10.41 -18.91 -10.75
CA VAL A 76 9.26 -19.04 -9.89
C VAL A 76 8.88 -17.60 -9.60
N SER A 77 8.03 -17.04 -10.45
CA SER A 77 6.94 -16.26 -9.91
C SER A 77 6.21 -17.21 -8.98
N PRO A 78 6.28 -17.06 -7.63
CA PRO A 78 5.23 -17.64 -6.85
C PRO A 78 4.02 -16.84 -7.31
N THR A 79 3.14 -17.47 -8.07
CA THR A 79 1.73 -17.14 -7.99
C THR A 79 1.36 -17.47 -6.54
N LEU A 80 1.73 -16.58 -5.62
CA LEU A 80 0.98 -16.35 -4.41
C LEU A 80 -0.39 -16.02 -4.96
N ALA A 81 -1.25 -17.03 -5.02
CA ALA A 81 -2.67 -16.82 -4.97
C ALA A 81 -2.89 -16.05 -3.66
N ILE A 82 -2.78 -14.73 -3.75
CA ILE A 82 -3.32 -13.84 -2.75
C ILE A 82 -4.80 -14.21 -2.81
N THR A 83 -5.24 -15.00 -1.82
CA THR A 83 -6.66 -15.25 -1.64
C THR A 83 -7.27 -13.88 -1.42
N LEU A 84 -7.89 -13.36 -2.48
CA LEU A 84 -8.54 -12.07 -2.43
C LEU A 84 -9.69 -12.17 -1.43
N PRO A 85 -9.97 -11.08 -0.70
CA PRO A 85 -11.10 -11.10 0.21
C PRO A 85 -12.36 -11.49 -0.55
N THR A 86 -13.07 -12.48 -0.02
CA THR A 86 -14.41 -12.86 -0.48
C THR A 86 -15.36 -11.68 -0.27
N ASP A 87 -16.54 -11.70 -0.91
CA ASP A 87 -17.48 -10.57 -0.82
C ASP A 87 -17.85 -10.21 0.63
N ASP A 88 -17.84 -11.18 1.54
CA ASP A 88 -18.10 -11.00 2.97
C ASP A 88 -16.96 -10.27 3.72
N GLU A 89 -15.75 -10.20 3.16
CA GLU A 89 -14.57 -9.58 3.79
C GLU A 89 -14.32 -8.14 3.31
N LEU A 90 -14.99 -7.69 2.24
CA LEU A 90 -14.98 -6.29 1.85
C LEU A 90 -15.94 -5.50 2.74
N PRO A 91 -15.51 -4.32 3.24
CA PRO A 91 -16.42 -3.47 3.98
C PRO A 91 -17.58 -3.04 3.07
N ASP A 92 -18.81 -3.15 3.58
CA ASP A 92 -19.99 -2.66 2.87
C ASP A 92 -19.80 -1.20 2.47
N ILE A 93 -19.85 -0.96 1.16
CA ILE A 93 -19.81 0.38 0.59
C ILE A 93 -21.24 0.93 0.69
N PRO A 94 -21.45 2.06 1.40
CA PRO A 94 -22.77 2.65 1.54
C PRO A 94 -23.37 2.92 0.16
N LYS A 95 -24.45 2.22 -0.19
CA LYS A 95 -25.16 2.44 -1.45
C LYS A 95 -26.04 3.69 -1.32
N GLY A 96 -26.03 4.55 -2.35
CA GLY A 96 -26.95 5.70 -2.44
C GLY A 96 -26.50 6.97 -1.72
N GLN A 97 -25.24 7.08 -1.29
CA GLN A 97 -24.69 8.33 -0.76
C GLN A 97 -24.12 9.20 -1.88
N GLU A 98 -24.65 10.42 -2.05
CA GLU A 98 -24.19 11.39 -3.05
C GLU A 98 -23.03 12.27 -2.54
N HIS A 99 -22.05 11.68 -1.84
CA HIS A 99 -20.93 12.42 -1.25
C HIS A 99 -20.13 13.21 -2.30
N VAL A 100 -20.07 12.73 -3.54
CA VAL A 100 -19.41 13.46 -4.64
C VAL A 100 -19.97 14.89 -4.80
N LYS A 101 -21.28 15.11 -4.66
CA LYS A 101 -21.85 16.47 -4.79
C LYS A 101 -21.33 17.40 -3.69
N GLU A 102 -21.11 16.88 -2.49
CA GLU A 102 -20.55 17.64 -1.37
C GLU A 102 -19.06 17.93 -1.60
N LEU A 103 -18.29 16.95 -2.06
CA LEU A 103 -16.88 17.14 -2.43
C LEU A 103 -16.72 18.26 -3.46
N LEU A 104 -17.52 18.24 -4.53
CA LEU A 104 -17.47 19.27 -5.57
C LEU A 104 -17.80 20.67 -5.02
N LYS A 105 -18.76 20.78 -4.09
CA LYS A 105 -19.07 22.06 -3.40
C LYS A 105 -17.91 22.56 -2.54
N LEU A 106 -17.15 21.66 -1.92
CA LEU A 106 -15.96 21.97 -1.15
C LEU A 106 -14.74 22.33 -2.03
N GLY A 107 -14.88 22.23 -3.36
CA GLY A 107 -13.81 22.56 -4.31
C GLY A 107 -12.92 21.39 -4.68
N PHE A 108 -13.29 20.16 -4.33
CA PHE A 108 -12.61 18.98 -4.88
C PHE A 108 -12.84 18.89 -6.37
N LYS A 109 -11.84 18.36 -7.08
CA LYS A 109 -11.90 18.09 -8.52
C LYS A 109 -11.68 16.63 -8.77
N TRP A 110 -12.46 16.05 -9.68
CA TRP A 110 -12.13 14.76 -10.26
C TRP A 110 -10.86 14.91 -11.09
N VAL A 111 -9.90 14.02 -10.88
CA VAL A 111 -8.62 14.05 -11.60
C VAL A 111 -8.30 12.77 -12.33
N GLY A 112 -9.06 11.70 -12.10
CA GLY A 112 -8.81 10.43 -12.77
C GLY A 112 -9.45 9.24 -12.08
N ASP A 113 -9.03 8.05 -12.50
CA ASP A 113 -9.57 6.78 -12.01
C ASP A 113 -8.46 5.75 -11.81
N PHE A 114 -8.69 4.84 -10.88
CA PHE A 114 -7.93 3.61 -10.82
C PHE A 114 -8.48 2.58 -11.81
N THR A 115 -7.56 1.83 -12.38
CA THR A 115 -7.78 0.73 -13.32
C THR A 115 -6.96 -0.47 -12.88
N LEU A 116 -7.25 -1.63 -13.43
CA LEU A 116 -6.46 -2.84 -13.19
C LEU A 116 -5.74 -3.24 -14.48
N THR A 117 -4.41 -3.30 -14.43
CA THR A 117 -3.58 -3.78 -15.53
C THR A 117 -2.71 -4.92 -15.01
N ASP A 118 -2.78 -6.10 -15.62
CA ASP A 118 -2.03 -7.30 -15.21
C ASP A 118 -2.14 -7.62 -13.71
N ASN A 119 -3.36 -7.48 -13.17
CA ASN A 119 -3.66 -7.70 -11.76
C ASN A 119 -3.03 -6.69 -10.76
N THR A 120 -2.42 -5.63 -11.27
CA THR A 120 -1.86 -4.52 -10.49
C THR A 120 -2.75 -3.28 -10.65
N PRO A 121 -3.10 -2.57 -9.55
CA PRO A 121 -3.77 -1.29 -9.64
C PRO A 121 -2.88 -0.28 -10.34
N THR A 122 -3.40 0.29 -11.42
CA THR A 122 -2.81 1.41 -12.15
C THR A 122 -3.75 2.60 -12.06
N PHE A 123 -3.27 3.80 -12.34
CA PHE A 123 -4.11 5.00 -12.33
C PHE A 123 -3.88 5.81 -13.60
N PHE A 124 -4.95 6.44 -14.06
CA PHE A 124 -4.89 7.46 -15.08
C PHE A 124 -5.31 8.77 -14.45
N VAL A 125 -4.54 9.84 -14.67
CA VAL A 125 -4.82 11.17 -14.12
C VAL A 125 -4.72 12.19 -15.25
N GLY A 126 -5.73 13.05 -15.38
CA GLY A 126 -5.79 14.12 -16.38
C GLY A 126 -5.11 15.43 -15.96
N GLU A 127 -4.72 15.55 -14.69
CA GLU A 127 -3.97 16.70 -14.14
C GLU A 127 -2.46 16.42 -14.00
N SER A 128 -1.68 17.48 -13.74
CA SER A 128 -0.25 17.36 -13.48
C SER A 128 0.03 16.53 -12.22
N ASN A 129 1.00 15.61 -12.32
CA ASN A 129 1.44 14.76 -11.22
C ASN A 129 2.20 15.52 -10.11
N ASP A 130 2.61 16.77 -10.36
CA ASP A 130 3.47 17.58 -9.48
C ASP A 130 2.69 18.47 -8.50
N ILE A 131 1.40 18.19 -8.30
CA ILE A 131 0.57 18.90 -7.32
C ILE A 131 0.87 18.35 -5.92
N ASN A 132 1.40 19.19 -5.04
CA ASN A 132 1.72 18.87 -3.64
C ASN A 132 0.67 19.45 -2.68
N ASP A 133 0.72 19.02 -1.42
CA ASP A 133 -0.16 19.47 -0.33
C ASP A 133 -1.64 19.32 -0.69
N ILE A 134 -2.06 18.06 -0.80
CA ILE A 134 -3.37 17.65 -1.28
C ILE A 134 -4.16 16.88 -0.23
N LEU A 135 -5.47 16.99 -0.33
CA LEU A 135 -6.40 15.97 0.16
C LEU A 135 -6.83 15.12 -1.02
N LEU A 136 -6.55 13.83 -0.94
CA LEU A 136 -6.98 12.83 -1.90
C LEU A 136 -8.19 12.07 -1.34
N VAL A 137 -9.20 11.88 -2.18
CA VAL A 137 -10.42 11.14 -1.86
C VAL A 137 -10.68 10.09 -2.94
N LEU A 138 -10.95 8.86 -2.53
CA LEU A 138 -11.43 7.81 -3.42
C LEU A 138 -12.92 7.59 -3.24
N THR A 139 -13.61 7.41 -4.35
CA THR A 139 -15.05 7.15 -4.36
C THR A 139 -15.39 5.93 -5.20
N ILE A 140 -16.45 5.24 -4.80
CA ILE A 140 -17.04 4.13 -5.54
C ILE A 140 -18.55 4.38 -5.56
N ASP A 141 -19.14 4.41 -6.75
CA ASP A 141 -20.58 4.67 -6.95
C ASP A 141 -21.09 5.91 -6.19
N GLY A 142 -20.30 6.98 -6.17
CA GLY A 142 -20.65 8.25 -5.51
C GLY A 142 -20.34 8.33 -4.01
N ALA A 143 -20.02 7.21 -3.36
CA ALA A 143 -19.69 7.15 -1.95
C ALA A 143 -18.19 7.30 -1.70
N VAL A 144 -17.82 8.14 -0.74
CA VAL A 144 -16.43 8.28 -0.24
C VAL A 144 -16.03 7.04 0.53
N VAL A 145 -14.99 6.35 0.05
CA VAL A 145 -14.48 5.11 0.66
C VAL A 145 -13.12 5.28 1.31
N TYR A 146 -12.33 6.27 0.86
CA TYR A 146 -11.01 6.56 1.39
C TYR A 146 -10.69 8.05 1.34
N ILE A 147 -10.00 8.56 2.37
CA ILE A 147 -9.46 9.92 2.43
C ILE A 147 -8.01 9.87 2.91
N GLN A 148 -7.13 10.65 2.28
CA GLN A 148 -5.74 10.80 2.66
C GLN A 148 -5.27 12.25 2.52
N ASN A 149 -4.66 12.76 3.58
CA ASN A 149 -3.79 13.93 3.53
C ASN A 149 -2.41 13.52 3.00
N SER A 150 -1.83 14.32 2.10
CA SER A 150 -0.44 14.10 1.67
C SER A 150 0.28 15.41 1.37
N PRO A 151 1.45 15.67 1.99
CA PRO A 151 2.33 16.76 1.59
C PRO A 151 3.13 16.44 0.31
N ARG A 152 3.14 15.17 -0.14
CA ARG A 152 3.84 14.71 -1.34
C ARG A 152 3.06 15.04 -2.61
N SER A 153 3.70 14.85 -3.75
CA SER A 153 3.03 15.06 -5.03
C SER A 153 1.92 14.04 -5.26
N LEU A 154 0.93 14.40 -6.07
CA LEU A 154 -0.17 13.53 -6.46
C LEU A 154 0.36 12.21 -7.04
N GLY A 155 1.32 12.29 -7.98
CA GLY A 155 1.91 11.11 -8.58
C GLY A 155 2.60 10.19 -7.57
N GLN A 156 3.38 10.76 -6.62
CA GLN A 156 4.02 10.00 -5.55
C GLN A 156 2.99 9.36 -4.61
N THR A 157 1.93 10.09 -4.28
CA THR A 157 0.86 9.63 -3.40
C THR A 157 0.13 8.44 -4.04
N LEU A 158 -0.30 8.58 -5.29
CA LEU A 158 -0.98 7.53 -6.05
C LEU A 158 -0.09 6.30 -6.27
N ALA A 159 1.19 6.49 -6.64
CA ALA A 159 2.14 5.39 -6.80
C ALA A 159 2.36 4.61 -5.49
N THR A 160 2.33 5.31 -4.34
CA THR A 160 2.44 4.65 -3.03
C THR A 160 1.20 3.81 -2.74
N ILE A 161 0.00 4.31 -3.06
CA ILE A 161 -1.27 3.58 -2.89
C ILE A 161 -1.35 2.39 -3.83
N SER A 162 -0.94 2.55 -5.09
CA SER A 162 -1.08 1.56 -6.16
C SER A 162 0.04 0.52 -6.19
N GLY A 163 1.11 0.74 -5.43
CA GLY A 163 2.31 -0.09 -5.43
C GLY A 163 2.04 -1.57 -5.18
N ASN A 164 2.94 -2.41 -5.69
CA ASN A 164 2.87 -3.86 -5.47
C ASN A 164 3.14 -4.25 -4.00
N SER A 165 3.95 -3.44 -3.31
CA SER A 165 4.27 -3.56 -1.88
C SER A 165 4.09 -2.21 -1.19
N PRO A 166 2.84 -1.79 -0.92
CA PRO A 166 2.59 -0.52 -0.25
C PRO A 166 3.05 -0.61 1.24
N PRO A 167 3.34 0.53 1.88
CA PRO A 167 3.63 0.58 3.31
C PRO A 167 2.57 -0.15 4.14
N ALA A 168 2.94 -0.71 5.29
CA ALA A 168 2.04 -1.54 6.12
C ALA A 168 0.67 -0.88 6.40
N HIS A 169 0.66 0.42 6.70
CA HIS A 169 -0.58 1.17 6.94
C HIS A 169 -1.47 1.31 5.70
N LEU A 170 -0.92 1.09 4.48
CA LEU A 170 -1.65 1.15 3.21
C LEU A 170 -1.96 -0.21 2.57
N GLN A 171 -1.41 -1.30 3.09
CA GLN A 171 -1.62 -2.65 2.53
C GLN A 171 -3.10 -3.03 2.45
N ARG A 172 -3.86 -2.74 3.51
CA ARG A 172 -5.29 -3.01 3.54
C ARG A 172 -6.06 -2.26 2.44
N TYR A 173 -5.74 -0.98 2.23
CA TYR A 173 -6.37 -0.18 1.17
C TYR A 173 -6.04 -0.72 -0.21
N ASN A 174 -4.79 -1.11 -0.45
CA ASN A 174 -4.37 -1.68 -1.73
C ASN A 174 -5.08 -3.01 -2.01
N THR A 175 -5.26 -3.86 -0.99
CA THR A 175 -6.07 -5.08 -1.11
C THR A 175 -7.52 -4.74 -1.47
N TYR A 176 -8.14 -3.77 -0.80
CA TYR A 176 -9.51 -3.33 -1.10
C TYR A 176 -9.64 -2.73 -2.49
N LEU A 177 -8.66 -1.95 -2.91
CA LEU A 177 -8.57 -1.39 -4.26
C LEU A 177 -8.50 -2.48 -5.32
N ARG A 178 -7.57 -3.43 -5.20
CA ARG A 178 -7.44 -4.59 -6.13
C ARG A 178 -8.74 -5.37 -6.22
N ALA A 179 -9.27 -5.76 -5.05
CA ALA A 179 -10.48 -6.55 -4.93
C ALA A 179 -11.70 -5.84 -5.56
N THR A 180 -11.79 -4.52 -5.41
CA THR A 180 -12.85 -3.70 -6.01
C THR A 180 -12.72 -3.65 -7.54
N LEU A 181 -11.52 -3.38 -8.05
CA LEU A 181 -11.28 -3.25 -9.48
C LEU A 181 -11.45 -4.58 -10.23
N GLN A 182 -11.04 -5.70 -9.64
CA GLN A 182 -11.25 -7.04 -10.22
C GLN A 182 -12.73 -7.40 -10.37
N ARG A 183 -13.59 -6.84 -9.51
CA ARG A 183 -15.06 -6.98 -9.61
C ARG A 183 -15.67 -6.03 -10.65
N GLY A 184 -14.86 -5.30 -11.40
CA GLY A 184 -15.31 -4.37 -12.43
C GLY A 184 -15.91 -3.08 -11.88
N ARG A 185 -15.73 -2.77 -10.59
CA ARG A 185 -16.20 -1.50 -10.01
C ARG A 185 -15.20 -0.39 -10.28
N HIS A 186 -15.72 0.80 -10.55
CA HIS A 186 -14.91 1.98 -10.83
C HIS A 186 -14.54 2.70 -9.53
N VAL A 187 -13.25 3.00 -9.38
CA VAL A 187 -12.72 3.78 -8.25
C VAL A 187 -12.22 5.12 -8.78
N GLN A 188 -12.97 6.18 -8.49
CA GLN A 188 -12.66 7.53 -8.95
C GLN A 188 -11.78 8.27 -7.95
N ILE A 189 -10.91 9.15 -8.45
CA ILE A 189 -9.94 9.94 -7.69
C ILE A 189 -10.37 11.41 -7.72
N TYR A 190 -10.58 11.98 -6.54
CA TYR A 190 -10.83 13.40 -6.34
C TYR A 190 -9.72 14.02 -5.50
N ILE A 191 -9.33 15.26 -5.80
CA ILE A 191 -8.36 16.00 -5.00
C ILE A 191 -8.85 17.40 -4.64
N LEU A 192 -8.44 17.88 -3.48
CA LEU A 192 -8.45 19.29 -3.11
C LEU A 192 -7.00 19.72 -2.89
N LYS A 193 -6.59 20.79 -3.57
CA LYS A 193 -5.26 21.38 -3.44
C LYS A 193 -5.30 22.51 -2.42
N ASP A 194 -4.29 22.62 -1.57
CA ASP A 194 -4.16 23.78 -0.69
C ASP A 194 -3.86 25.06 -1.51
N PRO A 195 -4.72 26.08 -1.49
CA PRO A 195 -4.46 27.35 -2.16
C PRO A 195 -3.29 28.12 -1.52
N GLY A 196 -2.88 27.77 -0.29
CA GLY A 196 -1.73 28.35 0.38
C GLY A 196 -1.95 29.74 0.98
N GLY A 197 -3.20 30.17 1.07
CA GLY A 197 -3.57 31.49 1.58
C GLY A 197 -3.61 31.59 3.11
N LEU A 198 -3.65 30.47 3.83
CA LEU A 198 -3.81 30.48 5.29
C LEU A 198 -2.46 30.62 5.99
N LYS A 199 -2.35 31.65 6.85
CA LYS A 199 -1.15 31.94 7.63
C LYS A 199 -1.50 32.28 9.07
N TYR A 200 -0.65 31.84 9.99
CA TYR A 200 -0.59 32.34 11.36
C TYR A 200 0.79 32.95 11.56
N THR A 201 0.82 34.28 11.70
CA THR A 201 2.05 35.08 11.61
C THR A 201 2.83 34.76 10.33
N ASP A 202 4.07 34.29 10.46
CA ASP A 202 4.95 33.91 9.35
C ASP A 202 4.82 32.42 8.99
N PHE A 203 4.03 31.65 9.73
CA PHE A 203 3.83 30.23 9.49
C PHE A 203 2.67 29.98 8.52
N ARG A 204 2.94 29.27 7.43
CA ARG A 204 1.89 28.74 6.54
C ARG A 204 1.17 27.60 7.25
N ILE A 205 -0.16 27.65 7.21
CA ILE A 205 -1.01 26.55 7.67
C ILE A 205 -1.55 25.83 6.44
N SER A 206 -1.38 24.51 6.38
CA SER A 206 -1.95 23.68 5.32
C SER A 206 -3.46 23.54 5.52
N LEU A 207 -4.25 24.09 4.58
CA LEU A 207 -5.70 23.90 4.58
C LEU A 207 -6.06 22.41 4.52
N CYS A 208 -5.34 21.66 3.69
CA CYS A 208 -5.51 20.21 3.54
C CYS A 208 -5.34 19.48 4.87
N SER A 209 -4.31 19.84 5.65
CA SER A 209 -4.05 19.23 6.96
C SER A 209 -5.12 19.59 7.98
N GLY A 210 -5.61 20.83 7.99
CA GLY A 210 -6.68 21.25 8.90
C GLY A 210 -8.05 20.65 8.57
N LEU A 211 -8.36 20.48 7.28
CA LEU A 211 -9.66 19.98 6.84
C LEU A 211 -9.78 18.44 6.96
N PHE A 212 -8.67 17.71 6.84
CA PHE A 212 -8.62 16.25 6.92
C PHE A 212 -9.44 15.63 8.06
N PRO A 213 -9.22 15.97 9.35
CA PRO A 213 -9.96 15.34 10.45
C PRO A 213 -11.47 15.58 10.36
N THR A 214 -11.88 16.78 9.91
CA THR A 214 -13.30 17.11 9.73
C THR A 214 -13.96 16.23 8.66
N LEU A 215 -13.27 16.00 7.54
CA LEU A 215 -13.79 15.14 6.47
C LEU A 215 -13.81 13.65 6.88
N MET A 216 -12.82 13.21 7.66
CA MET A 216 -12.79 11.86 8.22
C MET A 216 -13.99 11.61 9.14
N GLU A 217 -14.33 12.58 10.00
CA GLU A 217 -15.48 12.49 10.91
C GLU A 217 -16.82 12.55 10.15
N HIS A 218 -16.91 13.44 9.14
CA HIS A 218 -18.12 13.65 8.35
C HIS A 218 -18.44 12.47 7.43
N PHE A 219 -17.47 12.02 6.61
CA PHE A 219 -17.71 10.97 5.63
C PHE A 219 -17.51 9.55 6.17
N ARG A 220 -16.79 9.40 7.28
CA ARG A 220 -16.46 8.10 7.91
C ARG A 220 -16.05 7.02 6.88
N PRO A 221 -15.06 7.32 6.02
CA PRO A 221 -14.67 6.45 4.92
C PRO A 221 -14.39 5.03 5.42
N VAL A 222 -15.11 4.06 4.86
CA VAL A 222 -15.11 2.68 5.34
C VAL A 222 -13.75 2.01 5.25
N TRP A 223 -12.91 2.43 4.31
CA TRP A 223 -11.57 1.86 4.22
C TRP A 223 -10.66 2.40 5.32
N ASN A 224 -10.84 3.64 5.80
CA ASN A 224 -10.01 4.25 6.84
C ASN A 224 -10.32 3.79 8.29
N LYS A 225 -11.23 2.83 8.51
CA LYS A 225 -11.81 2.51 9.83
C LYS A 225 -10.79 2.24 10.97
N ASN A 226 -9.55 1.83 10.71
CA ASN A 226 -8.53 1.65 11.77
C ASN A 226 -7.68 2.90 12.06
N VAL A 227 -7.81 3.97 11.27
CA VAL A 227 -7.23 5.29 11.59
C VAL A 227 -8.12 6.03 12.60
N ASN A 228 -9.43 5.75 12.61
CA ASN A 228 -10.37 6.40 13.51
C ASN A 228 -10.14 6.01 14.99
N ASP A 229 -9.64 4.81 15.26
CA ASP A 229 -9.26 4.40 16.63
C ASP A 229 -8.02 5.16 17.15
N VAL A 230 -7.22 5.78 16.25
CA VAL A 230 -6.02 6.55 16.60
C VAL A 230 -6.32 8.04 16.75
N LEU A 231 -7.39 8.56 16.13
CA LEU A 231 -7.81 9.96 16.27
C LEU A 231 -8.78 10.19 17.44
N ALA A 232 -9.30 9.12 18.03
CA ALA A 232 -10.16 9.15 19.21
C ALA A 232 -9.42 8.87 20.54
N ALA A 233 -8.08 8.74 20.50
CA ALA A 233 -7.20 8.55 21.65
C ALA A 233 -6.27 9.75 21.84
#